data_AF-A0A534BXJ7-F1
#
_entry.id   AF-A0A534BXJ7-F1
#
_cell.length_a   1.000
_cell.length_b   1.000
_cell.length_c   1.000
_cell.angle_alpha   90.00
_cell.angle_beta   90.00
_cell.angle_gamma   90.00
#
_symmetry.space_group_name_H-M   'P 1'
#
loop_
_entity.id
_entity.type
_entity.pdbx_description
1 polymer ?
#
loop_
_entity_poly.entity_id
_entity_poly.type
_entity_poly.pdbx_seq_one_letter_code
_entity_poly.pdbx_strand_id
1 'polypeptide(L)' 'MATKTISIEIDAYELLVREKRDPKESFSRVIRRVLSERPALTAGDLLAAMTRHSSGARKRSADEGMPCLRY' A
#
# COMPACT_ATOMS: atom_id res chain seq x y z
N MET A 1 -12.59 -30.51 -5.74
CA MET A 1 -12.41 -29.08 -5.38
C MET A 1 -12.45 -29.00 -3.86
N ALA A 2 -11.37 -28.62 -3.20
CA ALA A 2 -11.38 -28.49 -1.75
C ALA A 2 -12.22 -27.26 -1.38
N THR A 3 -13.34 -27.47 -0.71
CA THR A 3 -14.23 -26.39 -0.26
C THR A 3 -14.03 -26.23 1.23
N LYS A 4 -13.79 -25.00 1.67
CA LYS A 4 -13.75 -24.63 3.09
C LYS A 4 -14.89 -23.66 3.35
N THR A 5 -15.69 -23.95 4.35
CA THR A 5 -16.73 -23.02 4.83
C THR A 5 -16.10 -22.10 5.86
N ILE A 6 -16.36 -20.80 5.72
CA ILE A 6 -15.94 -19.77 6.66
C ILE A 6 -17.17 -19.03 7.16
N SER A 7 -17.13 -18.62 8.43
CA SER A 7 -18.10 -17.64 8.96
C SER A 7 -17.48 -16.26 8.81
N ILE A 8 -18.27 -15.30 8.35
CA ILE A 8 -17.86 -13.91 8.19
C ILE A 8 -18.93 -13.00 8.79
N GLU A 9 -18.52 -11.81 9.19
CA GLU A 9 -19.46 -10.77 9.62
C GLU A 9 -20.35 -10.33 8.46
N ILE A 10 -21.53 -9.80 8.81
CA ILE A 10 -22.52 -9.38 7.81
C ILE A 10 -21.98 -8.26 6.92
N ASP A 11 -21.27 -7.30 7.51
CA ASP A 11 -20.67 -6.18 6.78
C ASP A 11 -19.65 -6.68 5.75
N ALA A 12 -18.83 -7.67 6.11
CA ALA A 12 -17.87 -8.29 5.19
C ALA A 12 -18.57 -9.05 4.06
N TYR A 13 -19.69 -9.73 4.36
CA TYR A 13 -20.52 -10.37 3.34
C TYR A 13 -21.08 -9.35 2.34
N GLU A 14 -21.63 -8.23 2.83
CA GLU A 14 -22.19 -7.17 1.98
C GLU A 14 -21.12 -6.54 1.08
N LEU A 15 -19.92 -6.30 1.61
CA LEU A 15 -18.79 -5.81 0.82
C LEU A 15 -18.44 -6.77 -0.32
N LEU A 16 -18.40 -8.08 -0.05
CA LEU A 16 -18.16 -9.08 -1.08
C LEU A 16 -19.27 -9.12 -2.14
N VAL A 17 -20.52 -8.87 -1.75
CA VAL A 17 -21.67 -8.78 -2.68
C VAL A 17 -21.54 -7.54 -3.57
N ARG A 18 -21.15 -6.39 -3.03
CA ARG A 18 -20.95 -5.15 -3.80
C ARG A 18 -19.82 -5.26 -4.82
N GLU A 19 -18.80 -6.03 -4.49
CA GLU A 19 -17.62 -6.23 -5.34
C GLU A 19 -17.84 -7.27 -6.45
N LYS A 20 -18.98 -7.98 -6.44
CA LYS A 20 -19.37 -8.88 -7.53
C LYS A 20 -19.67 -8.07 -8.79
N ARG A 21 -19.07 -8.48 -9.90
CA ARG A 21 -19.37 -7.90 -11.22
C ARG A 21 -20.60 -8.54 -11.88
N ASP A 22 -20.89 -9.79 -11.52
CA ASP A 22 -22.05 -10.55 -11.99
C ASP A 22 -22.66 -11.32 -10.82
N PRO A 23 -24.00 -11.44 -10.74
CA PRO A 23 -24.65 -12.19 -9.66
C PRO A 23 -24.21 -13.66 -9.57
N LYS A 24 -23.82 -14.29 -10.70
CA LYS A 24 -23.33 -15.68 -10.77
C LYS A 24 -21.83 -15.81 -10.47
N GLU A 25 -21.12 -14.71 -10.23
CA GLU A 25 -19.70 -14.75 -9.88
C GLU A 25 -19.51 -15.44 -8.52
N SER A 26 -18.49 -16.30 -8.42
CA SER A 26 -18.15 -16.96 -7.15
C SER A 26 -17.39 -16.02 -6.23
N PHE A 27 -17.73 -16.03 -4.94
CA PHE A 27 -17.02 -15.24 -3.94
C PHE A 27 -15.52 -15.57 -3.90
N SER A 28 -15.13 -16.83 -4.15
CA SER A 28 -13.72 -17.23 -4.23
C SER A 28 -12.96 -16.56 -5.38
N ARG A 29 -13.65 -16.15 -6.45
CA ARG A 29 -13.06 -15.39 -7.57
C ARG A 29 -12.97 -13.90 -7.23
N VAL A 30 -14.00 -13.36 -6.58
CA VAL A 30 -14.00 -11.99 -6.05
C VAL A 30 -12.84 -11.80 -5.07
N ILE A 31 -12.71 -12.66 -4.06
CA ILE A 31 -11.65 -12.61 -3.05
C ILE A 31 -10.27 -12.65 -3.72
N ARG A 32 -10.06 -13.57 -4.66
CA ARG A 32 -8.79 -13.66 -5.40
C ARG A 32 -8.49 -12.39 -6.18
N ARG A 33 -9.49 -11.82 -6.88
CA ARG A 33 -9.32 -10.55 -7.61
C ARG A 33 -8.94 -9.42 -6.66
N VAL A 34 -9.70 -9.21 -5.59
CA VAL A 34 -9.46 -8.13 -4.62
C VAL A 34 -8.07 -8.25 -3.99
N LEU A 35 -7.64 -9.47 -3.66
CA LEU A 35 -6.30 -9.74 -3.11
C LEU A 35 -5.19 -9.66 -4.16
N SER A 36 -5.47 -9.92 -5.44
CA SER A 36 -4.50 -9.76 -6.53
C SER A 36 -4.33 -8.30 -6.97
N GLU A 37 -5.41 -7.51 -6.95
CA GLU A 37 -5.40 -6.08 -7.28
C GLU A 37 -4.80 -5.23 -6.15
N ARG A 38 -4.85 -5.75 -4.92
CA ARG A 38 -4.07 -5.26 -3.79
C ARG A 38 -2.92 -6.23 -3.54
N PRO A 39 -1.85 -6.26 -4.36
CA PRO A 39 -0.62 -6.88 -3.90
C PRO A 39 -0.36 -6.23 -2.55
N ALA A 40 -0.25 -7.05 -1.50
CA ALA A 40 0.08 -6.54 -0.18
C ALA A 40 1.27 -5.62 -0.40
N LEU A 41 1.11 -4.31 -0.20
CA LEU A 41 2.22 -3.38 -0.18
C LEU A 41 3.06 -3.87 0.98
N THR A 42 3.99 -4.76 0.68
CA THR A 42 4.84 -5.31 1.71
C THR A 42 5.62 -4.13 2.27
N ALA A 43 6.05 -4.20 3.53
CA ALA A 43 6.92 -3.16 4.06
C ALA A 43 8.15 -2.93 3.16
N GLY A 44 8.57 -3.96 2.41
CA GLY A 44 9.58 -3.87 1.36
C GLY A 44 9.16 -3.05 0.14
N ASP A 45 7.94 -3.22 -0.38
CA ASP A 45 7.43 -2.43 -1.51
C ASP A 45 7.25 -0.96 -1.13
N LEU A 46 6.80 -0.70 0.10
CA LEU A 46 6.74 0.66 0.65
C LEU A 46 8.13 1.27 0.78
N LEU A 47 9.12 0.51 1.29
CA LEU A 47 10.50 0.97 1.41
C LEU A 47 11.15 1.25 0.05
N ALA A 48 10.86 0.42 -0.97
CA ALA A 48 11.31 0.63 -2.35
C ALA A 48 10.69 1.90 -2.97
N ALA A 49 9.40 2.16 -2.73
CA ALA A 49 8.74 3.39 -3.17
C ALA A 49 9.30 4.64 -2.45
N MET A 50 9.61 4.53 -1.16
CA MET A 50 10.21 5.61 -0.37
C MET A 50 11.66 5.91 -0.75
N THR A 51 12.48 4.90 -1.02
CA THR A 51 13.86 5.09 -1.49
C THR A 51 13.91 5.78 -2.86
N ARG A 52 12.90 5.56 -3.70
CA ARG A 52 12.73 6.28 -4.98
C ARG A 52 12.46 7.78 -4.79
N HIS A 53 11.95 8.19 -3.63
CA HIS A 53 11.62 9.58 -3.31
C HIS A 53 12.59 10.24 -2.32
N SER A 54 13.46 9.48 -1.64
CA SER A 54 14.42 10.02 -0.67
C SER A 54 15.73 10.53 -1.29
N SER A 55 15.89 10.47 -2.61
CA SER A 55 17.03 11.06 -3.33
C SER A 55 16.84 12.57 -3.54
N GLY A 56 16.77 13.34 -2.44
CA GLY A 56 16.96 14.79 -2.52
C GLY A 56 16.28 15.62 -1.44
N ALA A 57 16.83 15.65 -0.22
CA ALA A 57 16.89 16.85 0.63
C ALA A 57 17.58 16.56 1.97
N ARG A 58 18.92 16.61 1.99
CA ARG A 58 19.66 16.92 3.21
C ARG A 58 20.52 18.15 2.97
N LYS A 59 19.89 19.32 2.94
CA LYS A 59 20.62 20.59 3.10
C LYS A 59 21.11 20.61 4.55
N ARG A 60 22.38 20.23 4.75
CA ARG A 60 23.12 20.55 5.97
C ARG A 60 23.33 22.07 5.94
N SER A 61 22.54 22.81 6.71
CA SER A 61 22.89 24.16 7.10
C SER A 61 23.97 24.04 8.17
N ALA A 62 25.22 23.88 7.74
CA ALA A 62 26.38 24.13 8.59
C ALA A 62 26.81 25.57 8.31
N ASP A 63 26.45 26.41 9.26
CA ASP A 63 27.09 27.66 9.63
C ASP A 63 28.62 27.60 9.37
N GLU A 64 29.10 28.31 8.35
CA GLU A 64 30.53 28.51 8.11
C GLU A 64 30.80 29.99 7.82
N GLY A 65 31.33 30.66 8.85
CA GLY A 65 32.38 31.67 8.70
C GLY A 65 31.97 33.09 8.32
N MET A 66 31.85 33.95 9.34
CA MET A 66 31.86 35.41 9.19
C MET A 66 33.03 35.89 8.30
N PRO A 67 32.82 36.89 7.42
CA PRO A 67 33.93 37.51 6.70
C PRO A 67 34.75 38.33 7.69
N CYS A 68 36.02 37.96 7.88
CA CYS A 68 37.00 38.77 8.60
C CYS A 68 37.03 40.18 8.00
N LEU A 69 36.62 41.17 8.80
CA LEU A 69 36.72 42.59 8.49
C LEU A 69 38.19 42.94 8.25
N ARG A 70 38.42 43.44 7.04
CA ARG A 70 39.66 44.04 6.57
C ARG A 70 39.82 45.39 7.28
N TYR A 71 40.84 45.52 8.12
CA TYR A 71 41.41 46.80 8.53
C TYR A 71 42.74 46.99 7.80
#